data_AF-A0A0Q2Q5Y5-F1
#
_entry.id   AF-A0A0Q2Q5Y5-F1
#
_cell.length_a   1.000
_cell.length_b   1.000
_cell.length_c   1.000
_cell.angle_alpha   90.00
_cell.angle_beta   90.00
_cell.angle_gamma   90.00
#
_symmetry.space_group_name_H-M   'P 1'
#
loop_
_entity.id
_entity.type
_entity.pdbx_description
1 polymer ?
#
loop_
_entity_poly.entity_id
_entity_poly.type
_entity_poly.pdbx_seq_one_letter_code
_entity_poly.pdbx_strand_id
1 'polypeptide(L)'
;MPATSSALACDPAATWKTLAPLLAARPTVRTWNAATGKFDRSAPLSTRLPRQPAAVALYLYGRTQVLALDFDTKRHEPATVDADFTRALTWITEAGGRAVTDRSTSGGRHILVPLAVGTSATVEELLPLLRLLEARLPSLDKTPMTNPKTGCITAPGSPCRGGGHRRLDGPLSAAVEAFTQRSDPALLPRLNLLLGALAPLPGRGRNPATVLPGAAIIGTGGHARLAPEHTRAGDLPARITAYAATGVLPPDTTWPSHSEARQSVLAHAALHGHSLTTIAALITPGRPWHTGLGGAYRRYHANAQAALTRDFHKALTWAAANAPNFRPVCAQDLKVHTRGVGRGPELHRRWLANAVAWIEREYPGHPYRWIGAAVYQALASYAVRAGQVINGVPVVGVGGRSLSVAAGLIAETTVWQFLRDTRDLPGSPLVRTRVAQGREPDYYALTRQNVLHIPERAVAVTRVEDVHLAWKVVGHRHRRVYELIVHRRLNTPSEVFAAAHVGSSSGYTTLAALATAGLITRTHGTVAPGPTSLDQIAAAHRLNELRATRIARHQRQRADWHAWLEIREEARNHARRRGAAFDVIAEVPDESDRQEYLAAVLATGPPTVDQEQRAIELLSDLLGAKLVFSAR
;
A
#
# COMPACT_ATOMS: atom_id res chain seq x y z
N MET A 1 -39.34 -17.45 20.11
CA MET A 1 -38.97 -18.21 18.89
C MET A 1 -39.02 -17.27 17.69
N PRO A 2 -37.92 -16.62 17.28
CA PRO A 2 -37.91 -15.86 16.04
C PRO A 2 -37.48 -16.75 14.87
N ALA A 3 -38.24 -16.68 13.77
CA ALA A 3 -38.03 -17.45 12.56
C ALA A 3 -36.68 -17.09 11.89
N THR A 4 -35.86 -18.11 11.67
CA THR A 4 -34.64 -18.03 10.86
C THR A 4 -35.01 -17.77 9.41
N SER A 5 -34.75 -16.55 8.94
CA SER A 5 -34.75 -16.22 7.51
C SER A 5 -33.70 -17.09 6.81
N SER A 6 -34.16 -18.08 6.05
CA SER A 6 -33.36 -18.91 5.18
C SER A 6 -32.77 -18.02 4.08
N ALA A 7 -31.51 -17.62 4.23
CA ALA A 7 -30.76 -16.96 3.17
C ALA A 7 -30.74 -17.89 1.94
N LEU A 8 -31.36 -17.46 0.84
CA LEU A 8 -31.35 -18.16 -0.45
C LEU A 8 -29.91 -18.60 -0.78
N ALA A 9 -29.69 -19.91 -0.83
CA ALA A 9 -28.38 -20.47 -1.11
C ALA A 9 -27.91 -20.01 -2.50
N CYS A 10 -26.77 -19.32 -2.55
CA CYS A 10 -26.21 -18.82 -3.80
C CYS A 10 -25.90 -20.00 -4.75
N ASP A 11 -26.29 -19.89 -6.03
CA ASP A 11 -26.03 -20.92 -7.04
C ASP A 11 -24.52 -21.23 -7.12
N PRO A 12 -24.11 -22.50 -6.90
CA PRO A 12 -22.70 -22.88 -6.92
C PRO A 12 -22.02 -22.58 -8.26
N ALA A 13 -22.74 -22.66 -9.39
CA ALA A 13 -22.18 -22.34 -10.69
C ALA A 13 -21.87 -20.84 -10.81
N ALA A 14 -22.80 -19.97 -10.41
CA ALA A 14 -22.59 -18.52 -10.34
C ALA A 14 -21.46 -18.14 -9.37
N THR A 15 -21.40 -18.76 -8.19
CA THR A 15 -20.33 -18.54 -7.20
C THR A 15 -18.97 -18.93 -7.76
N TRP A 16 -18.83 -20.13 -8.31
CA TRP A 16 -17.57 -20.60 -8.92
C TRP A 16 -17.12 -19.68 -10.06
N LYS A 17 -18.02 -19.40 -11.00
CA LYS A 17 -17.78 -18.54 -12.17
C LYS A 17 -17.19 -17.19 -11.78
N THR A 18 -17.64 -16.65 -10.65
CA THR A 18 -17.28 -15.32 -10.19
C THR A 18 -16.02 -15.32 -9.33
N LEU A 19 -15.93 -16.23 -8.34
CA LEU A 19 -14.88 -16.17 -7.31
C LEU A 19 -13.63 -16.98 -7.66
N ALA A 20 -13.73 -18.09 -8.39
CA ALA A 20 -12.55 -18.90 -8.73
C ALA A 20 -11.49 -18.09 -9.52
N PRO A 21 -11.85 -17.25 -10.52
CA PRO A 21 -10.89 -16.37 -11.19
C PRO A 21 -10.29 -15.26 -10.31
N LEU A 22 -11.01 -14.81 -9.29
CA LEU A 22 -10.53 -13.76 -8.36
C LEU A 22 -9.54 -14.31 -7.32
N LEU A 23 -9.72 -15.58 -6.95
CA LEU A 23 -8.89 -16.29 -5.97
C LEU A 23 -7.65 -16.93 -6.61
N ALA A 24 -7.75 -17.42 -7.85
CA ALA A 24 -6.69 -18.18 -8.49
C ALA A 24 -5.46 -17.33 -8.83
N ALA A 25 -4.29 -17.73 -8.34
CA ALA A 25 -3.02 -17.12 -8.70
C ALA A 25 -2.53 -17.54 -10.11
N ARG A 26 -3.04 -18.67 -10.63
CA ARG A 26 -2.66 -19.23 -11.94
C ARG A 26 -3.91 -19.43 -12.81
N PRO A 27 -3.80 -19.42 -14.15
CA PRO A 27 -4.90 -19.75 -15.05
C PRO A 27 -5.20 -21.26 -15.11
N THR A 28 -4.88 -22.00 -14.06
CA THR A 28 -5.04 -23.45 -13.96
C THR A 28 -5.64 -23.82 -12.60
N VAL A 29 -6.37 -24.94 -12.59
CA VAL A 29 -6.89 -25.58 -11.38
C VAL A 29 -6.25 -26.96 -11.23
N ARG A 30 -6.12 -27.41 -9.99
CA ARG A 30 -5.76 -28.78 -9.66
C ARG A 30 -7.04 -29.55 -9.35
N THR A 31 -7.29 -30.64 -10.06
CA THR A 31 -8.48 -31.47 -9.86
C THR A 31 -8.17 -32.69 -9.01
N TRP A 32 -9.16 -33.14 -8.26
CA TRP A 32 -9.07 -34.31 -7.40
C TRP A 32 -8.85 -35.59 -8.22
N ASN A 33 -7.91 -36.41 -7.78
CA ASN A 33 -7.64 -37.71 -8.34
C ASN A 33 -7.98 -38.79 -7.31
N ALA A 34 -9.03 -39.57 -7.60
CA ALA A 34 -9.49 -40.63 -6.71
C ALA A 34 -8.43 -41.72 -6.48
N ALA A 35 -7.58 -42.00 -7.47
CA ALA A 35 -6.55 -43.04 -7.37
C ALA A 35 -5.42 -42.69 -6.40
N THR A 36 -5.08 -41.40 -6.27
CA THR A 36 -3.96 -40.94 -5.42
C THR A 36 -4.43 -40.26 -4.15
N GLY A 37 -5.72 -39.98 -4.04
CA GLY A 37 -6.28 -39.21 -2.92
C GLY A 37 -5.72 -37.78 -2.84
N LYS A 38 -5.32 -37.19 -3.98
CA LYS A 38 -4.65 -35.88 -4.02
C LYS A 38 -5.18 -34.99 -5.15
N PHE A 39 -4.97 -33.69 -5.02
CA PHE A 39 -5.19 -32.72 -6.10
C PHE A 39 -3.93 -32.67 -6.99
N ASP A 40 -3.67 -33.70 -7.79
CA ASP A 40 -2.43 -33.81 -8.59
C ASP A 40 -2.61 -33.66 -10.10
N ARG A 41 -3.84 -33.73 -10.61
CA ARG A 41 -4.16 -33.44 -12.02
C ARG A 41 -4.30 -31.95 -12.23
N SER A 42 -3.83 -31.44 -13.36
CA SER A 42 -3.98 -30.01 -13.73
C SER A 42 -4.95 -29.86 -14.90
N ALA A 43 -5.80 -28.85 -14.83
CA ALA A 43 -6.72 -28.46 -15.90
C ALA A 43 -6.74 -26.93 -16.06
N PRO A 44 -7.11 -26.40 -17.24
CA PRO A 44 -7.33 -24.96 -17.40
C PRO A 44 -8.42 -24.46 -16.45
N LEU A 45 -8.21 -23.28 -15.87
CA LEU A 45 -9.26 -22.60 -15.11
C LEU A 45 -10.37 -22.16 -16.07
N SER A 46 -11.60 -22.54 -15.77
CA SER A 46 -12.79 -22.22 -16.56
C SER A 46 -13.87 -21.60 -15.67
N THR A 47 -14.71 -20.77 -16.28
CA THR A 47 -15.93 -20.22 -15.65
C THR A 47 -17.03 -21.24 -15.51
N ARG A 48 -16.94 -22.39 -16.21
CA ARG A 48 -17.88 -23.51 -16.02
C ARG A 48 -17.55 -24.24 -14.73
N LEU A 49 -18.59 -24.61 -13.99
CA LEU A 49 -18.47 -25.41 -12.77
C LEU A 49 -17.81 -26.76 -13.11
N PRO A 50 -16.73 -27.15 -12.40
CA PRO A 50 -16.04 -28.40 -12.67
C PRO A 50 -16.87 -29.60 -12.21
N ARG A 51 -16.71 -30.74 -12.89
CA ARG A 51 -17.41 -32.00 -12.54
C ARG A 51 -16.81 -32.71 -11.32
N GLN A 52 -15.55 -32.40 -11.00
CA GLN A 52 -14.81 -32.98 -9.89
C GLN A 52 -14.34 -31.85 -8.97
N PRO A 53 -14.06 -32.13 -7.68
CA PRO A 53 -13.48 -31.14 -6.79
C PRO A 53 -12.25 -30.50 -7.43
N ALA A 54 -12.23 -29.17 -7.44
CA ALA A 54 -11.17 -28.39 -8.06
C ALA A 54 -10.64 -27.33 -7.10
N ALA A 55 -9.31 -27.29 -6.98
CA ALA A 55 -8.58 -26.34 -6.16
C ALA A 55 -7.80 -25.35 -7.03
N VAL A 56 -7.82 -24.08 -6.67
CA VAL A 56 -7.06 -23.03 -7.35
C VAL A 56 -5.68 -22.90 -6.69
N ALA A 57 -4.65 -22.63 -7.50
CA ALA A 57 -3.31 -22.40 -6.97
C ALA A 57 -3.25 -21.07 -6.21
N LEU A 58 -2.60 -21.06 -5.04
CA LEU A 58 -2.47 -19.87 -4.19
C LEU A 58 -1.24 -19.02 -4.53
N TYR A 59 -0.24 -19.63 -5.18
CA TYR A 59 1.04 -18.99 -5.46
C TYR A 59 1.33 -18.85 -6.95
N LEU A 60 1.76 -17.66 -7.36
CA LEU A 60 2.35 -17.39 -8.67
C LEU A 60 3.78 -16.89 -8.46
N TYR A 61 4.77 -17.57 -9.06
CA TYR A 61 6.20 -17.25 -8.90
C TYR A 61 6.63 -17.11 -7.42
N GLY A 62 6.15 -18.00 -6.56
CA GLY A 62 6.50 -18.01 -5.13
C GLY A 62 5.81 -16.95 -4.27
N ARG A 63 4.87 -16.17 -4.83
CA ARG A 63 4.13 -15.15 -4.08
C ARG A 63 2.62 -15.39 -4.12
N THR A 64 1.96 -15.06 -3.02
CA THR A 64 0.50 -15.11 -2.88
C THR A 64 -0.06 -13.71 -2.62
N GLN A 65 -1.27 -13.44 -3.09
CA GLN A 65 -2.07 -12.25 -2.76
C GLN A 65 -3.26 -12.56 -1.85
N VAL A 66 -3.35 -13.79 -1.37
CA VAL A 66 -4.42 -14.24 -0.49
C VAL A 66 -3.80 -15.01 0.66
N LEU A 67 -4.11 -14.61 1.89
CA LEU A 67 -3.91 -15.45 3.06
C LEU A 67 -5.11 -16.39 3.14
N ALA A 68 -4.91 -17.67 2.86
CA ALA A 68 -5.93 -18.69 2.91
C ALA A 68 -5.76 -19.53 4.18
N LEU A 69 -6.79 -19.57 5.02
CA LEU A 69 -6.84 -20.41 6.22
C LEU A 69 -7.86 -21.52 5.99
N ASP A 70 -7.41 -22.77 6.08
CA ASP A 70 -8.23 -23.96 5.88
C ASP A 70 -8.44 -24.68 7.22
N PHE A 71 -9.68 -24.82 7.65
CA PHE A 71 -10.06 -25.49 8.90
C PHE A 71 -10.73 -26.82 8.58
N ASP A 72 -10.06 -27.93 8.91
CA ASP A 72 -10.47 -29.27 8.50
C ASP A 72 -11.14 -30.04 9.65
N THR A 73 -12.22 -30.76 9.33
CA THR A 73 -12.99 -31.59 10.27
C THR A 73 -12.41 -33.01 10.42
N LYS A 74 -11.37 -33.38 9.68
CA LYS A 74 -10.79 -34.75 9.73
C LYS A 74 -10.21 -35.17 11.09
N ARG A 75 -9.79 -34.23 11.93
CA ARG A 75 -9.12 -34.50 13.22
C ARG A 75 -9.83 -33.86 14.41
N HIS A 76 -10.90 -33.09 14.16
CA HIS A 76 -11.54 -32.26 15.15
C HIS A 76 -13.05 -32.25 14.94
N GLU A 77 -13.79 -32.20 16.04
CA GLU A 77 -15.24 -32.06 16.02
C GLU A 77 -15.67 -30.76 15.32
N PRO A 78 -16.82 -30.74 14.61
CA PRO A 78 -17.32 -29.54 13.93
C PRO A 78 -17.40 -28.30 14.82
N ALA A 79 -17.73 -28.47 16.10
CA ALA A 79 -17.79 -27.37 17.06
C ALA A 79 -16.42 -26.69 17.28
N THR A 80 -15.33 -27.47 17.31
CA THR A 80 -13.96 -26.94 17.41
C THR A 80 -13.57 -26.16 16.16
N VAL A 81 -13.91 -26.69 14.98
CA VAL A 81 -13.69 -26.01 13.70
C VAL A 81 -14.42 -24.68 13.65
N ASP A 82 -15.67 -24.64 14.11
CA ASP A 82 -16.47 -23.41 14.14
C ASP A 82 -15.95 -22.38 15.17
N ALA A 83 -15.47 -22.83 16.33
CA ALA A 83 -14.84 -21.98 17.33
C ALA A 83 -13.52 -21.37 16.81
N ASP A 84 -12.64 -22.20 16.24
CA ASP A 84 -11.37 -21.77 15.65
C ASP A 84 -11.59 -20.79 14.48
N PHE A 85 -12.52 -21.12 13.59
CA PHE A 85 -12.92 -20.23 12.49
C PHE A 85 -13.37 -18.86 13.02
N THR A 86 -14.27 -18.84 14.01
CA THR A 86 -14.87 -17.60 14.54
C THR A 86 -13.80 -16.73 15.18
N ARG A 87 -12.90 -17.35 15.93
CA ARG A 87 -11.76 -16.70 16.57
C ARG A 87 -10.80 -16.10 15.53
N ALA A 88 -10.41 -16.88 14.52
CA ALA A 88 -9.54 -16.40 13.45
C ALA A 88 -10.17 -15.24 12.65
N LEU A 89 -11.46 -15.33 12.34
CA LEU A 89 -12.19 -14.29 11.63
C LEU A 89 -12.24 -12.99 12.45
N THR A 90 -12.44 -13.09 13.77
CA THR A 90 -12.39 -11.94 14.68
C THR A 90 -11.03 -11.25 14.63
N TRP A 91 -9.94 -12.00 14.76
CA TRP A 91 -8.58 -11.45 14.68
C TRP A 91 -8.27 -10.79 13.33
N ILE A 92 -8.70 -11.41 12.24
CA ILE A 92 -8.52 -10.86 10.89
C ILE A 92 -9.29 -9.55 10.75
N THR A 93 -10.53 -9.50 11.24
CA THR A 93 -11.37 -8.30 11.17
C THR A 93 -10.80 -7.18 12.03
N GLU A 94 -10.39 -7.46 13.28
CA GLU A 94 -9.72 -6.50 14.17
C GLU A 94 -8.42 -5.94 13.54
N ALA A 95 -7.71 -6.76 12.75
CA ALA A 95 -6.52 -6.33 12.03
C ALA A 95 -6.81 -5.53 10.74
N GLY A 96 -8.07 -5.31 10.36
CA GLY A 96 -8.48 -4.60 9.14
C GLY A 96 -8.53 -5.49 7.90
N GLY A 97 -8.65 -6.80 8.09
CA GLY A 97 -8.79 -7.78 7.03
C GLY A 97 -10.21 -7.83 6.48
N ARG A 98 -10.32 -7.95 5.15
CA ARG A 98 -11.56 -8.34 4.48
C ARG A 98 -11.50 -9.83 4.20
N ALA A 99 -12.52 -10.57 4.59
CA ALA A 99 -12.56 -12.01 4.44
C ALA A 99 -13.70 -12.46 3.54
N VAL A 100 -13.44 -13.49 2.74
CA VAL A 100 -14.46 -14.31 2.07
C VAL A 100 -14.41 -15.68 2.71
N THR A 101 -15.55 -16.17 3.14
CA THR A 101 -15.64 -17.39 3.95
C THR A 101 -16.59 -18.38 3.31
N ASP A 102 -16.30 -19.66 3.45
CA ASP A 102 -17.14 -20.73 2.90
C ASP A 102 -17.13 -21.97 3.80
N ARG A 103 -18.06 -22.89 3.52
CA ARG A 103 -18.19 -24.18 4.21
C ARG A 103 -18.32 -25.33 3.21
N SER A 104 -17.58 -26.42 3.43
CA SER A 104 -17.74 -27.68 2.70
C SER A 104 -18.91 -28.52 3.22
N THR A 105 -19.34 -29.52 2.46
CA THR A 105 -20.38 -30.46 2.93
C THR A 105 -19.93 -31.34 4.10
N SER A 106 -18.63 -31.51 4.30
CA SER A 106 -18.06 -32.22 5.46
C SER A 106 -17.90 -31.32 6.70
N GLY A 107 -18.32 -30.06 6.63
CA GLY A 107 -18.23 -29.09 7.72
C GLY A 107 -16.93 -28.29 7.79
N GLY A 108 -15.94 -28.59 6.94
CA GLY A 108 -14.69 -27.84 6.86
C GLY A 108 -14.91 -26.40 6.39
N ARG A 109 -14.09 -25.45 6.84
CA ARG A 109 -14.30 -24.01 6.61
C ARG A 109 -13.08 -23.33 6.06
N HIS A 110 -13.30 -22.30 5.25
CA HIS A 110 -12.21 -21.45 4.78
C HIS A 110 -12.39 -20.00 5.22
N ILE A 111 -11.27 -19.36 5.52
CA ILE A 111 -11.15 -17.90 5.52
C ILE A 111 -10.16 -17.49 4.44
N LEU A 112 -10.66 -16.84 3.40
CA LEU A 112 -9.90 -16.35 2.26
C LEU A 112 -9.74 -14.83 2.42
N VAL A 113 -8.53 -14.37 2.70
CA VAL A 113 -8.26 -12.97 3.00
C VAL A 113 -7.46 -12.35 1.86
N PRO A 114 -8.09 -11.57 0.97
CA PRO A 114 -7.39 -10.87 -0.10
C PRO A 114 -6.46 -9.81 0.51
N LEU A 115 -5.16 -9.96 0.32
CA LEU A 115 -4.17 -8.97 0.77
C LEU A 115 -4.40 -7.64 0.06
N ALA A 116 -3.96 -6.55 0.69
CA ALA A 116 -4.10 -5.19 0.18
C ALA A 116 -3.65 -5.03 -1.28
N VAL A 117 -4.23 -4.05 -1.98
CA VAL A 117 -3.90 -3.77 -3.37
C VAL A 117 -2.39 -3.55 -3.52
N GLY A 118 -1.75 -4.33 -4.40
CA GLY A 118 -0.31 -4.26 -4.64
C GLY A 118 0.56 -5.01 -3.63
N THR A 119 -0.03 -5.60 -2.58
CA THR A 119 0.66 -6.44 -1.60
C THR A 119 0.61 -7.91 -2.02
N SER A 120 1.75 -8.58 -1.92
CA SER A 120 1.85 -10.04 -1.97
C SER A 120 2.89 -10.50 -0.97
N ALA A 121 2.86 -11.78 -0.58
CA ALA A 121 3.79 -12.35 0.38
C ALA A 121 4.40 -13.66 -0.13
N THR A 122 5.63 -13.97 0.27
CA THR A 122 6.21 -15.32 0.11
C THR A 122 5.80 -16.25 1.25
N VAL A 123 6.16 -17.53 1.14
CA VAL A 123 5.98 -18.48 2.25
C VAL A 123 6.83 -18.06 3.45
N GLU A 124 8.08 -17.65 3.24
CA GLU A 124 9.00 -17.24 4.30
C GLU A 124 8.46 -16.04 5.08
N GLU A 125 7.81 -15.10 4.39
CA GLU A 125 7.18 -13.91 5.00
C GLU A 125 5.93 -14.29 5.84
N LEU A 126 5.17 -15.30 5.42
CA LEU A 126 3.93 -15.72 6.11
C LEU A 126 4.16 -16.80 7.16
N LEU A 127 5.24 -17.58 7.07
CA LEU A 127 5.46 -18.75 7.92
C LEU A 127 5.45 -18.43 9.43
N PRO A 128 6.06 -17.33 9.94
CA PRO A 128 5.97 -16.97 11.35
C PRO A 128 4.52 -16.76 11.80
N LEU A 129 3.74 -16.03 11.00
CA LEU A 129 2.33 -15.80 11.28
C LEU A 129 1.52 -17.10 11.25
N LEU A 130 1.73 -17.95 10.25
CA LEU A 130 1.05 -19.23 10.12
C LEU A 130 1.33 -20.16 11.31
N ARG A 131 2.56 -20.15 11.85
CA ARG A 131 2.91 -20.90 13.08
C ARG A 131 2.20 -20.35 14.31
N LEU A 132 2.06 -19.04 14.44
CA LEU A 132 1.32 -18.43 15.56
C LEU A 132 -0.16 -18.75 15.53
N LEU A 133 -0.73 -18.74 14.32
CA LEU A 133 -2.12 -19.12 14.07
C LEU A 133 -2.33 -20.61 14.40
N GLU A 134 -1.51 -21.51 13.85
CA GLU A 134 -1.59 -22.96 14.13
C GLU A 134 -1.42 -23.28 15.62
N ALA A 135 -0.49 -22.62 16.31
CA ALA A 135 -0.29 -22.82 17.75
C ALA A 135 -1.51 -22.44 18.59
N ARG A 136 -2.41 -21.61 18.06
CA ARG A 136 -3.62 -21.15 18.77
C ARG A 136 -4.89 -21.78 18.20
N LEU A 137 -4.90 -22.26 16.96
CA LEU A 137 -6.04 -22.77 16.22
C LEU A 137 -5.80 -24.23 15.83
N PRO A 138 -6.12 -25.21 16.71
CA PRO A 138 -5.80 -26.62 16.48
C PRO A 138 -6.32 -27.20 15.16
N SER A 139 -7.49 -26.74 14.69
CA SER A 139 -8.09 -27.23 13.45
C SER A 139 -7.55 -26.61 12.17
N LEU A 140 -6.63 -25.63 12.26
CA LEU A 140 -6.04 -24.96 11.10
C LEU A 140 -5.02 -25.87 10.39
N ASP A 141 -5.31 -26.22 9.13
CA ASP A 141 -4.32 -26.75 8.20
C ASP A 141 -3.61 -25.61 7.46
N LYS A 142 -2.36 -25.34 7.85
CA LYS A 142 -1.52 -24.34 7.16
C LYS A 142 -0.93 -24.84 5.83
N THR A 143 -1.05 -26.13 5.50
CA THR A 143 -0.40 -26.76 4.33
C THR A 143 -0.69 -26.07 3.00
N PRO A 144 -1.91 -25.57 2.72
CA PRO A 144 -2.18 -24.82 1.49
C PRO A 144 -1.25 -23.61 1.30
N MET A 145 -0.77 -23.02 2.40
CA MET A 145 0.06 -21.82 2.44
C MET A 145 1.56 -22.09 2.65
N THR A 146 2.00 -23.33 2.84
CA THR A 146 3.43 -23.63 3.13
C THR A 146 4.20 -24.19 1.93
N ASN A 147 3.53 -24.50 0.81
CA ASN A 147 4.20 -24.97 -0.40
C ASN A 147 3.91 -24.06 -1.61
N PRO A 148 4.86 -23.26 -2.10
CA PRO A 148 4.61 -22.32 -3.19
C PRO A 148 4.46 -23.01 -4.56
N LYS A 149 4.94 -24.24 -4.72
CA LYS A 149 4.82 -24.97 -6.00
C LYS A 149 3.43 -25.57 -6.15
N THR A 150 2.93 -26.21 -5.09
CA THR A 150 1.74 -27.06 -5.11
C THR A 150 0.58 -26.56 -4.25
N GLY A 151 0.79 -25.55 -3.41
CA GLY A 151 -0.21 -24.96 -2.53
C GLY A 151 -1.46 -24.52 -3.30
N CYS A 152 -2.59 -25.08 -2.92
CA CYS A 152 -3.87 -24.87 -3.58
C CYS A 152 -5.01 -25.03 -2.58
N ILE A 153 -6.13 -24.36 -2.83
CA ILE A 153 -7.32 -24.41 -2.00
C ILE A 153 -8.58 -24.53 -2.86
N THR A 154 -9.60 -25.21 -2.37
CA THR A 154 -10.89 -25.31 -3.07
C THR A 154 -11.63 -23.97 -2.98
N ALA A 155 -12.08 -23.42 -4.12
CA ALA A 155 -12.80 -22.15 -4.15
C ALA A 155 -14.27 -22.33 -3.72
N PRO A 156 -14.94 -21.27 -3.25
CA PRO A 156 -16.39 -21.28 -3.07
C PRO A 156 -17.10 -21.71 -4.37
N GLY A 157 -18.14 -22.54 -4.25
CA GLY A 157 -18.83 -23.18 -5.37
C GLY A 157 -18.20 -24.48 -5.88
N SER A 158 -16.94 -24.81 -5.53
CA SER A 158 -16.29 -26.05 -5.98
C SER A 158 -17.02 -27.31 -5.46
N PRO A 159 -17.13 -28.40 -6.24
CA PRO A 159 -17.69 -29.67 -5.76
C PRO A 159 -16.92 -30.23 -4.57
N CYS A 160 -17.62 -30.85 -3.63
CA CYS A 160 -17.02 -31.53 -2.47
C CYS A 160 -16.84 -33.03 -2.74
N ARG A 161 -15.87 -33.66 -2.04
CA ARG A 161 -15.57 -35.10 -2.22
C ARG A 161 -16.76 -36.01 -1.86
N GLY A 162 -17.51 -35.66 -0.82
CA GLY A 162 -18.71 -36.39 -0.38
C GLY A 162 -20.00 -35.99 -1.10
N GLY A 163 -19.90 -35.27 -2.23
CA GLY A 163 -21.06 -34.69 -2.90
C GLY A 163 -21.41 -33.29 -2.40
N GLY A 164 -22.28 -32.60 -3.16
CA GLY A 164 -22.60 -31.19 -2.97
C GLY A 164 -21.45 -30.23 -3.33
N HIS A 165 -21.53 -28.99 -2.87
CA HIS A 165 -20.61 -27.91 -3.24
C HIS A 165 -20.19 -27.11 -2.00
N ARG A 166 -19.04 -26.43 -2.08
CA ARG A 166 -18.66 -25.46 -1.06
C ARG A 166 -19.61 -24.28 -1.09
N ARG A 167 -20.31 -24.04 0.02
CA ARG A 167 -21.29 -22.97 0.16
C ARG A 167 -20.60 -21.70 0.64
N LEU A 168 -20.74 -20.62 -0.13
CA LEU A 168 -20.29 -19.29 0.28
C LEU A 168 -21.11 -18.82 1.49
N ASP A 169 -20.44 -18.24 2.48
CA ASP A 169 -21.09 -17.55 3.59
C ASP A 169 -21.41 -16.09 3.18
N GLY A 170 -22.68 -15.70 3.27
CA GLY A 170 -23.14 -14.36 2.89
C GLY A 170 -23.38 -14.16 1.37
N PRO A 171 -23.70 -12.93 0.93
CA PRO A 171 -24.04 -12.65 -0.46
C PRO A 171 -22.80 -12.61 -1.36
N LEU A 172 -22.95 -13.08 -2.61
CA LEU A 172 -21.87 -13.08 -3.61
C LEU A 172 -21.28 -11.69 -3.87
N SER A 173 -22.11 -10.64 -3.83
CA SER A 173 -21.69 -9.25 -4.01
C SER A 173 -20.66 -8.81 -2.96
N ALA A 174 -20.87 -9.17 -1.68
CA ALA A 174 -19.92 -8.84 -0.60
C ALA A 174 -18.58 -9.57 -0.80
N ALA A 175 -18.61 -10.82 -1.28
CA ALA A 175 -17.39 -11.55 -1.60
C ALA A 175 -16.61 -10.89 -2.75
N VAL A 176 -17.31 -10.44 -3.80
CA VAL A 176 -16.71 -9.68 -4.91
C VAL A 176 -16.12 -8.36 -4.42
N GLU A 177 -16.83 -7.65 -3.55
CA GLU A 177 -16.37 -6.40 -2.94
C GLU A 177 -15.09 -6.63 -2.12
N ALA A 178 -15.01 -7.69 -1.32
CA ALA A 178 -13.80 -8.05 -0.57
C ALA A 178 -12.58 -8.29 -1.49
N PHE A 179 -12.76 -8.97 -2.63
CA PHE A 179 -11.70 -9.15 -3.63
C PHE A 179 -11.42 -7.91 -4.49
N THR A 180 -12.29 -6.92 -4.47
CA THR A 180 -12.13 -5.66 -5.21
C THR A 180 -11.45 -4.59 -4.34
N GLN A 181 -11.97 -4.35 -3.14
CA GLN A 181 -11.45 -3.37 -2.19
C GLN A 181 -10.19 -3.85 -1.47
N ARG A 182 -10.06 -5.18 -1.28
CA ARG A 182 -8.94 -5.83 -0.56
C ARG A 182 -8.83 -5.41 0.91
N SER A 183 -7.98 -6.11 1.65
CA SER A 183 -7.70 -5.81 3.05
C SER A 183 -6.85 -4.55 3.22
N ASP A 184 -6.81 -4.02 4.45
CA ASP A 184 -5.91 -2.92 4.81
C ASP A 184 -4.42 -3.32 4.60
N PRO A 185 -3.56 -2.44 4.05
CA PRO A 185 -2.11 -2.68 3.95
C PRO A 185 -1.43 -3.10 5.26
N ALA A 186 -1.98 -2.65 6.39
CA ALA A 186 -1.51 -2.95 7.73
C ALA A 186 -1.98 -4.32 8.27
N LEU A 187 -2.79 -5.09 7.54
CA LEU A 187 -3.37 -6.35 8.00
C LEU A 187 -2.31 -7.31 8.58
N LEU A 188 -1.32 -7.72 7.78
CA LEU A 188 -0.33 -8.70 8.21
C LEU A 188 0.48 -8.23 9.43
N PRO A 189 1.02 -7.00 9.47
CA PRO A 189 1.75 -6.55 10.66
C PRO A 189 0.84 -6.30 11.86
N ARG A 190 -0.43 -5.90 11.69
CA ARG A 190 -1.42 -5.82 12.79
C ARG A 190 -1.75 -7.19 13.35
N LEU A 191 -1.89 -8.20 12.49
CA LEU A 191 -2.18 -9.56 12.92
C LEU A 191 -0.99 -10.18 13.67
N ASN A 192 0.25 -9.95 13.20
CA ASN A 192 1.46 -10.34 13.94
C ASN A 192 1.53 -9.65 15.32
N LEU A 193 1.24 -8.35 15.36
CA LEU A 193 1.19 -7.59 16.61
C LEU A 193 0.14 -8.14 17.58
N LEU A 194 -1.07 -8.38 17.10
CA LEU A 194 -2.18 -8.91 17.89
C LEU A 194 -1.82 -10.26 18.51
N LEU A 195 -1.13 -11.11 17.75
CA LEU A 195 -0.69 -12.45 18.17
C LEU A 195 0.65 -12.44 18.93
N GLY A 196 1.16 -11.26 19.33
CA GLY A 196 2.35 -11.14 20.18
C GLY A 196 3.69 -11.32 19.47
N ALA A 197 3.74 -11.34 18.14
CA ALA A 197 4.99 -11.41 17.38
C ALA A 197 5.67 -10.04 17.29
N LEU A 198 6.44 -9.73 18.33
CA LEU A 198 7.31 -8.55 18.39
C LEU A 198 8.73 -8.81 17.87
N ALA A 199 9.02 -10.01 17.39
CA ALA A 199 10.26 -10.26 16.67
C ALA A 199 10.25 -9.47 15.35
N PRO A 200 11.28 -8.67 15.04
CA PRO A 200 11.43 -8.10 13.71
C PRO A 200 11.47 -9.27 12.71
N LEU A 201 10.54 -9.32 11.75
CA LEU A 201 10.52 -10.35 10.70
C LEU A 201 11.93 -10.47 10.06
N PRO A 202 12.66 -11.59 10.25
CA PRO A 202 13.92 -11.83 9.57
C PRO A 202 13.57 -12.30 8.16
N GLY A 203 13.34 -11.35 7.27
CA GLY A 203 12.75 -11.67 5.97
C GLY A 203 12.33 -10.45 5.18
N ARG A 204 13.09 -9.37 5.29
CA ARG A 204 13.21 -8.46 4.17
C ARG A 204 14.61 -8.69 3.63
N GLY A 205 14.73 -8.96 2.34
CA GLY A 205 15.82 -8.38 1.54
C GLY A 205 15.72 -6.84 1.53
N ARG A 206 15.60 -6.25 2.72
CA ARG A 206 15.90 -4.88 3.04
C ARG A 206 17.41 -4.89 2.89
N ASN A 207 17.91 -4.28 1.82
CA ASN A 207 19.01 -3.37 2.08
C ASN A 207 18.56 -2.54 3.29
N PRO A 208 19.34 -2.45 4.37
CA PRO A 208 19.11 -1.48 5.40
C PRO A 208 19.23 -0.11 4.72
N ALA A 209 18.14 0.35 4.11
CA ALA A 209 17.82 1.75 4.10
C ALA A 209 17.62 2.04 5.59
N THR A 210 18.72 2.44 6.21
CA THR A 210 18.82 2.94 7.56
C THR A 210 17.89 4.15 7.63
N VAL A 211 16.60 3.90 7.85
CA VAL A 211 15.92 4.71 8.85
C VAL A 211 16.70 4.34 10.11
N LEU A 212 17.66 5.18 10.49
CA LEU A 212 18.25 5.09 11.81
C LEU A 212 17.06 4.94 12.76
N PRO A 213 17.03 3.96 13.67
CA PRO A 213 15.92 3.79 14.62
C PRO A 213 15.52 5.10 15.32
N GLY A 214 16.41 6.10 15.36
CA GLY A 214 16.15 7.45 15.85
C GLY A 214 15.41 8.43 14.92
N ALA A 215 15.18 8.14 13.63
CA ALA A 215 14.47 9.08 12.73
C ALA A 215 12.94 9.01 12.85
N ALA A 216 12.39 7.88 13.32
CA ALA A 216 10.96 7.72 13.58
C ALA A 216 10.58 7.95 15.05
N ILE A 217 11.59 7.99 15.93
CA ILE A 217 11.43 8.19 17.38
C ILE A 217 11.87 9.61 17.70
N ILE A 218 11.02 10.38 18.37
CA ILE A 218 11.33 11.72 18.86
C ILE A 218 11.36 11.73 20.38
N GLY A 219 12.09 12.70 20.95
CA GLY A 219 12.29 12.83 22.39
C GLY A 219 13.35 11.86 22.94
N THR A 220 13.69 12.04 24.21
CA THR A 220 14.73 11.27 24.91
C THR A 220 14.22 10.70 26.23
N GLY A 221 14.87 9.64 26.73
CA GLY A 221 14.53 9.01 28.01
C GLY A 221 13.06 8.57 28.08
N GLY A 222 12.38 8.91 29.17
CA GLY A 222 10.96 8.58 29.37
C GLY A 222 9.99 9.23 28.37
N HIS A 223 10.43 10.27 27.65
CA HIS A 223 9.62 10.99 26.67
C HIS A 223 9.82 10.50 25.23
N ALA A 224 10.72 9.53 25.01
CA ALA A 224 10.90 8.89 23.72
C ALA A 224 9.58 8.25 23.25
N ARG A 225 9.13 8.60 22.04
CA ARG A 225 7.89 8.12 21.42
C ARG A 225 7.99 8.14 19.90
N LEU A 226 7.07 7.49 19.21
CA LEU A 226 6.95 7.65 17.76
C LEU A 226 6.60 9.09 17.39
N ALA A 227 7.24 9.61 16.34
CA ALA A 227 6.93 10.92 15.79
C ALA A 227 5.46 10.96 15.33
N PRO A 228 4.72 12.08 15.49
CA PRO A 228 3.29 12.17 15.17
C PRO A 228 2.94 11.65 13.76
N GLU A 229 3.77 11.91 12.77
CA GLU A 229 3.64 11.43 11.39
C GLU A 229 3.75 9.89 11.25
N HIS A 230 4.22 9.21 12.27
CA HIS A 230 4.35 7.76 12.38
C HIS A 230 3.34 7.14 13.37
N THR A 231 2.49 7.96 14.00
CA THR A 231 1.45 7.51 14.92
C THR A 231 0.15 7.17 14.21
N ARG A 232 -0.69 6.37 14.87
CA ARG A 232 -2.04 6.03 14.42
C ARG A 232 -3.06 6.99 14.99
N ALA A 233 -4.01 7.38 14.15
CA ALA A 233 -5.24 8.04 14.58
C ALA A 233 -6.28 6.98 14.99
N GLY A 234 -7.10 7.30 16.00
CA GLY A 234 -8.18 6.44 16.50
C GLY A 234 -7.87 5.76 17.83
N ASP A 235 -8.87 5.04 18.36
CA ASP A 235 -8.78 4.36 19.64
C ASP A 235 -7.97 3.06 19.56
N LEU A 236 -7.42 2.63 20.70
CA LEU A 236 -6.80 1.32 20.81
C LEU A 236 -7.88 0.23 20.62
N PRO A 237 -7.55 -0.91 19.99
CA PRO A 237 -8.51 -2.01 19.83
C PRO A 237 -9.13 -2.42 21.17
N ALA A 238 -10.42 -2.73 21.17
CA ALA A 238 -11.20 -2.99 22.40
C ALA A 238 -10.53 -4.04 23.31
N ARG A 239 -10.01 -5.13 22.73
CA ARG A 239 -9.23 -6.16 23.43
C ARG A 239 -8.00 -5.60 24.17
N ILE A 240 -7.26 -4.73 23.49
CA ILE A 240 -6.05 -4.11 24.04
C ILE A 240 -6.43 -3.23 25.22
N THR A 241 -7.47 -2.41 25.04
CA THR A 241 -8.01 -1.53 26.09
C THR A 241 -8.55 -2.33 27.28
N ALA A 242 -9.27 -3.43 27.03
CA ALA A 242 -9.83 -4.31 28.06
C ALA A 242 -8.73 -4.94 28.93
N TYR A 243 -7.68 -5.50 28.32
CA TYR A 243 -6.55 -6.04 29.10
C TYR A 243 -5.76 -4.95 29.81
N ALA A 244 -5.52 -3.81 29.15
CA ALA A 244 -4.83 -2.68 29.79
C ALA A 244 -5.55 -2.19 31.05
N ALA A 245 -6.89 -2.19 31.03
CA ALA A 245 -7.71 -1.77 32.15
C ALA A 245 -7.88 -2.83 33.24
N THR A 246 -8.14 -4.09 32.86
CA THR A 246 -8.55 -5.14 33.81
C THR A 246 -7.43 -6.13 34.16
N GLY A 247 -6.47 -6.33 33.27
CA GLY A 247 -5.41 -7.34 33.40
C GLY A 247 -5.89 -8.76 33.15
N VAL A 248 -7.17 -8.95 32.82
CA VAL A 248 -7.79 -10.25 32.57
C VAL A 248 -7.47 -10.69 31.15
N LEU A 249 -6.90 -11.90 31.02
CA LEU A 249 -6.69 -12.49 29.70
C LEU A 249 -8.02 -12.80 29.04
N PRO A 250 -8.12 -12.61 27.71
CA PRO A 250 -9.33 -12.92 26.97
C PRO A 250 -9.61 -14.43 27.00
N PRO A 251 -10.88 -14.86 27.03
CA PRO A 251 -11.26 -16.27 27.14
C PRO A 251 -10.87 -17.10 25.91
N ASP A 252 -10.59 -16.44 24.79
CA ASP A 252 -10.28 -17.04 23.49
C ASP A 252 -8.80 -17.45 23.32
N THR A 253 -8.01 -17.40 24.40
CA THR A 253 -6.58 -17.76 24.44
C THR A 253 -5.72 -17.06 23.39
N THR A 254 -6.12 -15.85 22.92
CA THR A 254 -5.32 -15.06 21.95
C THR A 254 -3.88 -14.87 22.44
N TRP A 255 -3.72 -14.65 23.75
CA TRP A 255 -2.43 -14.59 24.40
C TRP A 255 -2.28 -15.79 25.36
N PRO A 256 -1.43 -16.78 25.05
CA PRO A 256 -1.06 -17.86 25.96
C PRO A 256 -0.45 -17.41 27.29
N SER A 257 0.01 -16.15 27.40
CA SER A 257 0.47 -15.61 28.68
C SER A 257 0.23 -14.12 28.84
N HIS A 258 0.19 -13.66 30.09
CA HIS A 258 0.19 -12.22 30.42
C HIS A 258 1.37 -11.46 29.82
N SER A 259 2.50 -12.12 29.54
CA SER A 259 3.67 -11.45 28.94
C SER A 259 3.41 -11.02 27.50
N GLU A 260 2.75 -11.86 26.71
CA GLU A 260 2.35 -11.50 25.33
C GLU A 260 1.27 -10.41 25.31
N ALA A 261 0.34 -10.47 26.27
CA ALA A 261 -0.69 -9.46 26.44
C ALA A 261 -0.09 -8.08 26.78
N ARG A 262 0.80 -8.02 27.78
CA ARG A 262 1.52 -6.76 28.14
C ARG A 262 2.27 -6.19 26.95
N GLN A 263 3.02 -7.03 26.25
CA GLN A 263 3.80 -6.63 25.08
C GLN A 263 2.90 -6.10 23.94
N SER A 264 1.76 -6.75 23.69
CA SER A 264 0.77 -6.29 22.71
C SER A 264 0.17 -4.93 23.08
N VAL A 265 -0.12 -4.70 24.36
CA VAL A 265 -0.59 -3.40 24.86
C VAL A 265 0.44 -2.31 24.65
N LEU A 266 1.69 -2.55 25.05
CA LEU A 266 2.77 -1.57 24.93
C LEU A 266 3.08 -1.23 23.46
N ALA A 267 3.04 -2.21 22.57
CA ALA A 267 3.28 -1.97 21.14
C ALA A 267 2.13 -1.22 20.46
N HIS A 268 0.87 -1.47 20.85
CA HIS A 268 -0.26 -0.62 20.43
C HIS A 268 -0.14 0.79 21.01
N ALA A 269 0.19 0.94 22.30
CA ALA A 269 0.36 2.25 22.92
C ALA A 269 1.47 3.07 22.21
N ALA A 270 2.61 2.45 21.92
CA ALA A 270 3.70 3.08 21.19
C ALA A 270 3.26 3.54 19.78
N LEU A 271 2.49 2.71 19.06
CA LEU A 271 1.92 3.05 17.75
C LEU A 271 0.93 4.23 17.80
N HIS A 272 0.29 4.48 18.93
CA HIS A 272 -0.59 5.63 19.16
C HIS A 272 0.16 6.82 19.80
N GLY A 273 1.49 6.80 19.80
CA GLY A 273 2.32 7.93 20.24
C GLY A 273 2.53 8.03 21.75
N HIS A 274 2.13 7.04 22.53
CA HIS A 274 2.45 7.04 23.95
C HIS A 274 3.96 6.93 24.19
N SER A 275 4.47 7.74 25.12
CA SER A 275 5.80 7.59 25.71
C SER A 275 5.75 6.78 27.00
N LEU A 276 6.90 6.33 27.49
CA LEU A 276 7.01 5.66 28.79
C LEU A 276 6.41 6.52 29.92
N THR A 277 6.64 7.83 29.91
CA THR A 277 6.05 8.76 30.89
C THR A 277 4.53 8.76 30.83
N THR A 278 3.94 8.80 29.63
CA THR A 278 2.47 8.76 29.50
C THR A 278 1.89 7.42 29.95
N ILE A 279 2.59 6.30 29.70
CA ILE A 279 2.16 4.98 30.17
C ILE A 279 2.28 4.90 31.69
N ALA A 280 3.36 5.41 32.28
CA ALA A 280 3.54 5.48 33.73
C ALA A 280 2.39 6.27 34.41
N ALA A 281 1.96 7.37 33.78
CA ALA A 281 0.81 8.15 34.24
C ALA A 281 -0.54 7.44 34.07
N LEU A 282 -0.68 6.53 33.09
CA LEU A 282 -1.91 5.74 32.90
C LEU A 282 -2.05 4.58 33.89
N ILE A 283 -0.93 4.11 34.46
CA ILE A 283 -0.90 3.01 35.44
C ILE A 283 -0.87 3.48 36.91
N THR A 284 -0.81 4.79 37.17
CA THR A 284 -0.89 5.38 38.52
C THR A 284 -2.27 5.10 39.16
N PRO A 285 -2.38 4.95 40.50
CA PRO A 285 -3.67 4.78 41.17
C PRO A 285 -4.76 5.76 40.70
N GLY A 286 -5.99 5.25 40.50
CA GLY A 286 -7.11 6.05 39.99
C GLY A 286 -7.11 6.29 38.47
N ARG A 287 -6.14 5.74 37.73
CA ARG A 287 -6.04 5.91 36.27
C ARG A 287 -6.46 4.63 35.52
N PRO A 288 -6.86 4.74 34.23
CA PRO A 288 -7.54 3.66 33.52
C PRO A 288 -6.75 2.35 33.40
N TRP A 289 -5.42 2.37 33.44
CA TRP A 289 -4.59 1.17 33.28
C TRP A 289 -3.95 0.70 34.60
N HIS A 290 -4.35 1.29 35.72
CA HIS A 290 -3.79 0.97 37.03
C HIS A 290 -3.99 -0.49 37.43
N THR A 291 -5.23 -0.97 37.30
CA THR A 291 -5.60 -2.32 37.72
C THR A 291 -4.99 -3.36 36.79
N GLY A 292 -5.13 -3.18 35.47
CA GLY A 292 -4.65 -4.15 34.50
C GLY A 292 -3.15 -4.11 34.23
N LEU A 293 -2.70 -3.20 33.36
CA LEU A 293 -1.29 -3.12 32.98
C LEU A 293 -0.38 -2.83 34.19
N GLY A 294 -0.80 -1.92 35.08
CA GLY A 294 -0.09 -1.61 36.32
C GLY A 294 -0.03 -2.79 37.29
N GLY A 295 -1.13 -3.52 37.46
CA GLY A 295 -1.18 -4.80 38.19
C GLY A 295 -0.21 -5.83 37.62
N ALA A 296 -0.14 -5.94 36.30
CA ALA A 296 0.72 -6.91 35.62
C ALA A 296 2.23 -6.65 35.81
N TYR A 297 2.64 -5.41 36.12
CA TYR A 297 4.04 -5.07 36.46
C TYR A 297 4.33 -5.06 37.96
N ARG A 298 3.33 -4.91 38.84
CA ARG A 298 3.51 -4.95 40.31
C ARG A 298 4.20 -6.22 40.81
N ARG A 299 4.02 -7.35 40.11
CA ARG A 299 4.68 -8.63 40.40
C ARG A 299 6.22 -8.58 40.39
N TYR A 300 6.81 -7.55 39.77
CA TYR A 300 8.26 -7.38 39.72
C TYR A 300 8.80 -6.55 40.90
N HIS A 301 7.92 -6.13 41.83
CA HIS A 301 8.27 -5.37 43.03
C HIS A 301 9.21 -4.19 42.72
N ALA A 302 10.37 -4.12 43.37
CA ALA A 302 11.38 -3.06 43.15
C ALA A 302 11.83 -2.93 41.68
N ASN A 303 11.69 -3.98 40.87
CA ASN A 303 12.08 -3.99 39.45
C ASN A 303 10.94 -3.65 38.48
N ALA A 304 9.75 -3.28 38.96
CA ALA A 304 8.58 -2.99 38.12
C ALA A 304 8.88 -1.94 37.04
N GLN A 305 9.55 -0.85 37.44
CA GLN A 305 9.89 0.23 36.52
C GLN A 305 10.94 -0.18 35.47
N ALA A 306 11.94 -0.95 35.88
CA ALA A 306 12.97 -1.47 34.97
C ALA A 306 12.38 -2.48 33.97
N ALA A 307 11.45 -3.34 34.42
CA ALA A 307 10.73 -4.27 33.55
C ALA A 307 9.86 -3.54 32.53
N LEU A 308 9.05 -2.56 32.96
CA LEU A 308 8.23 -1.73 32.09
C LEU A 308 9.08 -0.97 31.06
N THR A 309 10.21 -0.40 31.48
CA THR A 309 11.13 0.34 30.60
C THR A 309 11.69 -0.57 29.50
N ARG A 310 12.18 -1.77 29.86
CA ARG A 310 12.71 -2.74 28.87
C ARG A 310 11.63 -3.18 27.89
N ASP A 311 10.44 -3.48 28.39
CA ASP A 311 9.34 -3.94 27.57
C ASP A 311 8.84 -2.83 26.62
N PHE A 312 8.72 -1.59 27.11
CA PHE A 312 8.35 -0.44 26.28
C PHE A 312 9.41 -0.13 25.23
N HIS A 313 10.70 -0.25 25.55
CA HIS A 313 11.76 -0.06 24.57
C HIS A 313 11.67 -1.06 23.41
N LYS A 314 11.39 -2.34 23.71
CA LYS A 314 11.15 -3.37 22.68
C LYS A 314 9.94 -3.02 21.81
N ALA A 315 8.83 -2.63 22.45
CA ALA A 315 7.61 -2.22 21.78
C ALA A 315 7.83 -1.00 20.86
N LEU A 316 8.52 0.03 21.34
CA LEU A 316 8.83 1.24 20.59
C LEU A 316 9.78 0.96 19.42
N THR A 317 10.80 0.13 19.63
CA THR A 317 11.73 -0.30 18.56
C THR A 317 10.98 -1.06 17.46
N TRP A 318 10.13 -2.00 17.86
CA TRP A 318 9.28 -2.74 16.92
C TRP A 318 8.32 -1.80 16.19
N ALA A 319 7.71 -0.85 16.90
CA ALA A 319 6.78 0.11 16.33
C ALA A 319 7.49 1.01 15.31
N ALA A 320 8.69 1.51 15.59
CA ALA A 320 9.51 2.27 14.64
C ALA A 320 9.88 1.47 13.39
N ALA A 321 10.28 0.20 13.56
CA ALA A 321 10.65 -0.66 12.43
C ALA A 321 9.46 -1.02 11.51
N ASN A 322 8.24 -0.98 12.05
CA ASN A 322 7.01 -1.37 11.36
C ASN A 322 6.07 -0.18 11.04
N ALA A 323 6.31 1.01 11.58
CA ALA A 323 5.57 2.24 11.33
C ALA A 323 5.33 2.52 9.84
N PRO A 324 6.31 2.31 8.93
CA PRO A 324 6.06 2.46 7.50
C PRO A 324 4.90 1.59 7.01
N ASN A 325 4.76 0.36 7.51
CA ASN A 325 3.74 -0.60 7.07
C ASN A 325 2.33 -0.26 7.57
N PHE A 326 2.24 0.61 8.56
CA PHE A 326 0.98 1.03 9.18
C PHE A 326 0.40 2.30 8.59
N ARG A 327 1.13 2.97 7.68
CA ARG A 327 0.61 4.10 6.93
C ARG A 327 -0.41 3.62 5.88
N PRO A 328 -1.51 4.36 5.65
CA PRO A 328 -2.19 4.33 4.36
C PRO A 328 -1.17 4.53 3.24
N VAL A 329 -1.47 4.01 2.06
CA VAL A 329 -0.57 3.77 0.92
C VAL A 329 0.22 5.02 0.42
N CYS A 330 -0.02 6.21 0.97
CA CYS A 330 0.60 7.47 0.54
C CYS A 330 2.10 7.65 0.87
N ALA A 331 2.75 6.77 1.65
CA ALA A 331 4.17 6.95 1.98
C ALA A 331 4.99 5.66 2.13
N GLN A 332 4.46 4.54 1.63
CA GLN A 332 5.28 3.33 1.50
C GLN A 332 5.85 3.31 0.10
N ASP A 333 7.18 3.23 -0.01
CA ASP A 333 7.87 2.61 -1.15
C ASP A 333 7.44 1.13 -1.21
N LEU A 334 6.15 0.89 -1.48
CA LEU A 334 5.56 -0.41 -1.71
C LEU A 334 6.21 -0.89 -3.00
N LYS A 335 7.16 -1.81 -2.83
CA LYS A 335 7.54 -2.75 -3.89
C LYS A 335 6.27 -3.53 -4.23
N VAL A 336 5.46 -2.97 -5.12
CA VAL A 336 4.38 -3.71 -5.76
C VAL A 336 5.05 -4.80 -6.56
N HIS A 337 4.84 -6.02 -6.10
CA HIS A 337 5.09 -7.19 -6.92
C HIS A 337 4.00 -7.21 -7.98
N THR A 338 4.35 -6.76 -9.18
CA THR A 338 3.57 -6.91 -10.40
C THR A 338 3.25 -8.38 -10.62
N ARG A 339 2.05 -8.83 -10.22
CA ARG A 339 1.13 -9.64 -11.06
C ARG A 339 -0.13 -10.11 -10.32
N GLY A 340 -1.29 -9.70 -10.88
CA GLY A 340 -2.63 -10.33 -10.90
C GLY A 340 -3.35 -10.40 -9.57
N VAL A 341 -4.46 -9.70 -9.30
CA VAL A 341 -5.77 -9.95 -9.97
C VAL A 341 -6.65 -8.70 -10.21
N GLY A 342 -6.16 -7.47 -9.98
CA GLY A 342 -6.90 -6.23 -10.30
C GLY A 342 -6.36 -5.50 -11.53
N ARG A 343 -7.20 -5.07 -12.47
CA ARG A 343 -6.79 -4.17 -13.58
C ARG A 343 -6.55 -2.72 -13.14
N GLY A 344 -6.82 -2.43 -11.86
CA GLY A 344 -6.84 -1.09 -11.28
C GLY A 344 -8.24 -0.46 -11.33
N PRO A 345 -8.49 0.59 -10.53
CA PRO A 345 -9.77 1.31 -10.51
C PRO A 345 -10.14 1.84 -11.89
N GLU A 346 -11.43 1.83 -12.22
CA GLU A 346 -11.91 2.26 -13.54
C GLU A 346 -11.52 3.70 -13.89
N LEU A 347 -11.60 4.62 -12.93
CA LEU A 347 -11.18 6.01 -13.08
C LEU A 347 -9.76 6.13 -13.66
N HIS A 348 -8.82 5.37 -13.08
CA HIS A 348 -7.41 5.38 -13.49
C HIS A 348 -7.20 4.64 -14.81
N ARG A 349 -7.96 3.58 -15.08
CA ARG A 349 -7.94 2.88 -16.38
C ARG A 349 -8.42 3.76 -17.52
N ARG A 350 -9.51 4.51 -17.31
CA ARG A 350 -10.04 5.49 -18.28
C ARG A 350 -9.03 6.58 -18.54
N TRP A 351 -8.47 7.16 -17.49
CA TRP A 351 -7.42 8.18 -17.61
C TRP A 351 -6.20 7.66 -18.37
N LEU A 352 -5.67 6.49 -18.00
CA LEU A 352 -4.47 5.93 -18.63
C LEU A 352 -4.73 5.58 -20.10
N ALA A 353 -5.90 5.03 -20.43
CA ALA A 353 -6.27 4.77 -21.81
C ALA A 353 -6.28 6.07 -22.63
N ASN A 354 -6.87 7.14 -22.08
CA ASN A 354 -6.87 8.48 -22.68
C ASN A 354 -5.47 9.04 -22.85
N ALA A 355 -4.63 8.97 -21.82
CA ALA A 355 -3.28 9.51 -21.85
C ALA A 355 -2.40 8.80 -22.88
N VAL A 356 -2.55 7.49 -23.03
CA VAL A 356 -1.86 6.72 -24.07
C VAL A 356 -2.40 7.06 -25.46
N ALA A 357 -3.71 7.20 -25.65
CA ALA A 357 -4.25 7.60 -26.95
C ALA A 357 -3.81 9.03 -27.33
N TRP A 358 -3.76 9.95 -26.36
CA TRP A 358 -3.32 11.32 -26.56
C TRP A 358 -1.87 11.39 -27.01
N ILE A 359 -0.97 10.66 -26.34
CA ILE A 359 0.45 10.70 -26.70
C ILE A 359 0.73 10.05 -28.06
N GLU A 360 -0.04 9.04 -28.46
CA GLU A 360 0.08 8.44 -29.80
C GLU A 360 -0.32 9.43 -30.89
N ARG A 361 -1.36 10.25 -30.65
CA ARG A 361 -1.81 11.28 -31.59
C ARG A 361 -0.83 12.45 -31.66
N GLU A 362 -0.34 12.92 -30.52
CA GLU A 362 0.53 14.10 -30.43
C GLU A 362 1.95 13.83 -30.95
N TYR A 363 2.42 12.58 -30.81
CA TYR A 363 3.80 12.19 -31.09
C TYR A 363 3.91 10.95 -32.01
N PRO A 364 3.35 10.97 -33.25
CA PRO A 364 3.21 9.77 -34.09
C PRO A 364 4.53 9.15 -34.57
N GLY A 365 5.65 9.89 -34.53
CA GLY A 365 6.99 9.39 -34.89
C GLY A 365 8.06 9.60 -33.80
N HIS A 366 7.69 10.13 -32.62
CA HIS A 366 8.65 10.52 -31.60
C HIS A 366 8.79 9.43 -30.51
N PRO A 367 9.99 9.22 -29.90
CA PRO A 367 10.18 8.23 -28.85
C PRO A 367 9.26 8.38 -27.63
N TYR A 368 8.70 9.57 -27.41
CA TYR A 368 7.70 9.85 -26.37
C TYR A 368 6.48 8.95 -26.47
N ARG A 369 6.13 8.49 -27.65
CA ARG A 369 5.06 7.52 -27.82
C ARG A 369 5.22 6.27 -26.96
N TRP A 370 6.45 5.76 -26.86
CA TRP A 370 6.76 4.55 -26.08
C TRP A 370 7.11 4.90 -24.62
N ILE A 371 7.93 5.93 -24.46
CA ILE A 371 8.45 6.37 -23.17
C ILE A 371 7.35 6.98 -22.32
N GLY A 372 6.58 7.90 -22.88
CA GLY A 372 5.50 8.58 -22.18
C GLY A 372 4.34 7.66 -21.85
N ALA A 373 4.05 6.65 -22.68
CA ALA A 373 3.10 5.58 -22.29
C ALA A 373 3.57 4.84 -21.03
N ALA A 374 4.89 4.57 -20.90
CA ALA A 374 5.45 3.98 -19.69
C ALA A 374 5.42 4.93 -18.48
N VAL A 375 5.69 6.22 -18.69
CA VAL A 375 5.65 7.25 -17.63
C VAL A 375 4.22 7.50 -17.15
N TYR A 376 3.24 7.63 -18.04
CA TYR A 376 1.83 7.79 -17.67
C TYR A 376 1.30 6.55 -16.93
N GLN A 377 1.69 5.35 -17.34
CA GLN A 377 1.33 4.17 -16.58
C GLN A 377 1.95 4.16 -15.17
N ALA A 378 3.21 4.58 -15.04
CA ALA A 378 3.82 4.76 -13.72
C ALA A 378 3.07 5.81 -12.89
N LEU A 379 2.69 6.95 -13.47
CA LEU A 379 1.87 7.98 -12.82
C LEU A 379 0.52 7.42 -12.35
N ALA A 380 -0.20 6.68 -13.19
CA ALA A 380 -1.46 6.04 -12.81
C ALA A 380 -1.26 5.05 -11.65
N SER A 381 -0.18 4.25 -11.70
CA SER A 381 0.18 3.31 -10.64
C SER A 381 0.43 4.04 -9.30
N TYR A 382 1.17 5.17 -9.33
CA TYR A 382 1.37 6.00 -8.15
C TYR A 382 0.10 6.73 -7.69
N ALA A 383 -0.77 7.17 -8.60
CA ALA A 383 -2.04 7.80 -8.24
C ALA A 383 -2.99 6.82 -7.54
N VAL A 384 -3.08 5.57 -8.03
CA VAL A 384 -3.81 4.50 -7.34
C VAL A 384 -3.25 4.25 -5.95
N ARG A 385 -1.92 4.27 -5.80
CA ARG A 385 -1.25 4.14 -4.50
C ARG A 385 -1.52 5.34 -3.58
N ALA A 386 -1.48 6.55 -4.11
CA ALA A 386 -1.74 7.75 -3.32
C ALA A 386 -3.20 7.80 -2.84
N GLY A 387 -4.14 7.31 -3.64
CA GLY A 387 -5.57 7.27 -3.32
C GLY A 387 -6.23 8.66 -3.26
N GLN A 388 -5.52 9.72 -3.61
CA GLN A 388 -6.02 11.09 -3.57
C GLN A 388 -6.81 11.40 -4.83
N VAL A 389 -8.07 11.80 -4.65
CA VAL A 389 -8.95 12.28 -5.72
C VAL A 389 -9.61 13.57 -5.25
N ILE A 390 -9.39 14.65 -5.98
CA ILE A 390 -9.97 15.97 -5.70
C ILE A 390 -10.93 16.28 -6.83
N ASN A 391 -12.22 16.49 -6.50
CA ASN A 391 -13.28 16.77 -7.48
C ASN A 391 -13.31 15.76 -8.66
N GLY A 392 -13.11 14.47 -8.38
CA GLY A 392 -13.10 13.42 -9.40
C GLY A 392 -11.82 13.33 -10.24
N VAL A 393 -10.79 14.14 -9.94
CA VAL A 393 -9.48 14.13 -10.60
C VAL A 393 -8.45 13.47 -9.68
N PRO A 394 -7.78 12.38 -10.10
CA PRO A 394 -6.69 11.80 -9.31
C PRO A 394 -5.51 12.77 -9.21
N VAL A 395 -4.98 12.93 -8.01
CA VAL A 395 -3.82 13.77 -7.72
C VAL A 395 -2.72 12.91 -7.10
N VAL A 396 -1.48 13.15 -7.48
CA VAL A 396 -0.35 12.35 -7.03
C VAL A 396 0.90 13.20 -6.81
N GLY A 397 1.48 13.11 -5.61
CA GLY A 397 2.82 13.62 -5.31
C GLY A 397 3.87 12.58 -5.68
N VAL A 398 4.67 12.81 -6.73
CA VAL A 398 5.71 11.87 -7.15
C VAL A 398 6.89 12.55 -7.83
N GLY A 399 8.11 12.13 -7.45
CA GLY A 399 9.34 12.62 -8.06
C GLY A 399 9.74 11.84 -9.31
N GLY A 400 10.43 12.50 -10.26
CA GLY A 400 10.87 11.86 -11.50
C GLY A 400 11.82 10.66 -11.32
N ARG A 401 12.59 10.62 -10.22
CA ARG A 401 13.43 9.45 -9.85
C ARG A 401 12.59 8.21 -9.56
N SER A 402 11.50 8.37 -8.83
CA SER A 402 10.55 7.30 -8.51
C SER A 402 9.80 6.82 -9.76
N LEU A 403 9.45 7.76 -10.65
CA LEU A 403 8.85 7.45 -11.95
C LEU A 403 9.82 6.71 -12.88
N SER A 404 11.10 7.08 -12.92
CA SER A 404 12.14 6.35 -13.67
C SER A 404 12.19 4.87 -13.28
N VAL A 405 12.08 4.57 -11.99
CA VAL A 405 12.08 3.19 -11.50
C VAL A 405 10.80 2.46 -11.90
N ALA A 406 9.63 3.07 -11.71
CA ALA A 406 8.34 2.46 -12.00
C ALA A 406 8.02 2.35 -13.49
N ALA A 407 8.60 3.22 -14.33
CA ALA A 407 8.48 3.17 -15.78
C ALA A 407 9.45 2.17 -16.43
N GLY A 408 9.88 1.12 -15.71
CA GLY A 408 10.75 0.08 -16.26
C GLY A 408 12.20 0.54 -16.45
N LEU A 409 12.74 1.27 -15.47
CA LEU A 409 14.13 1.76 -15.43
C LEU A 409 14.53 2.70 -16.60
N ILE A 410 13.58 3.44 -17.16
CA ILE A 410 13.86 4.57 -18.07
C ILE A 410 14.84 5.53 -17.41
N ALA A 411 15.71 6.19 -18.17
CA ALA A 411 16.65 7.15 -17.61
C ALA A 411 15.91 8.32 -16.93
N GLU A 412 16.44 8.77 -15.79
CA GLU A 412 15.85 9.86 -15.00
C GLU A 412 15.71 11.14 -15.83
N THR A 413 16.76 11.49 -16.58
CA THR A 413 16.78 12.64 -17.48
C THR A 413 15.68 12.58 -18.53
N THR A 414 15.44 11.40 -19.09
CA THR A 414 14.38 11.18 -20.08
C THR A 414 12.98 11.34 -19.47
N VAL A 415 12.77 10.85 -18.24
CA VAL A 415 11.50 11.07 -17.52
C VAL A 415 11.31 12.56 -17.22
N TRP A 416 12.35 13.25 -16.74
CA TRP A 416 12.28 14.68 -16.46
C TRP A 416 12.00 15.51 -17.70
N GLN A 417 12.65 15.19 -18.82
CA GLN A 417 12.44 15.88 -20.09
C GLN A 417 11.01 15.66 -20.59
N PHE A 418 10.54 14.40 -20.60
CA PHE A 418 9.17 14.07 -20.96
C PHE A 418 8.13 14.83 -20.11
N LEU A 419 8.30 14.86 -18.79
CA LEU A 419 7.39 15.59 -17.91
C LEU A 419 7.45 17.10 -18.14
N ARG A 420 8.66 17.66 -18.34
CA ARG A 420 8.83 19.10 -18.63
C ARG A 420 8.08 19.50 -19.90
N ASP A 421 8.14 18.68 -20.94
CA ASP A 421 7.58 18.99 -22.24
C ASP A 421 6.07 18.78 -22.32
N THR A 422 5.52 17.88 -21.48
CA THR A 422 4.11 17.46 -21.59
C THR A 422 3.21 17.90 -20.45
N ARG A 423 3.70 18.10 -19.22
CA ARG A 423 2.84 18.25 -18.04
C ARG A 423 2.05 19.56 -17.99
N ASP A 424 2.37 20.55 -18.82
CA ASP A 424 1.69 21.84 -18.86
C ASP A 424 1.28 22.20 -20.31
N LEU A 425 1.38 21.24 -21.23
CA LEU A 425 1.01 21.43 -22.63
C LEU A 425 -0.53 21.48 -22.76
N PRO A 426 -1.10 22.40 -23.57
CA PRO A 426 -2.54 22.45 -23.80
C PRO A 426 -3.11 21.09 -24.24
N GLY A 427 -4.16 20.64 -23.56
CA GLY A 427 -4.80 19.35 -23.85
C GLY A 427 -4.03 18.12 -23.34
N SER A 428 -2.93 18.30 -22.61
CA SER A 428 -2.23 17.22 -21.93
C SER A 428 -3.14 16.55 -20.88
N PRO A 429 -3.08 15.22 -20.74
CA PRO A 429 -3.78 14.48 -19.68
C PRO A 429 -3.13 14.67 -18.29
N LEU A 430 -2.17 15.60 -18.16
CA LEU A 430 -1.37 15.82 -16.97
C LEU A 430 -1.23 17.32 -16.75
N VAL A 431 -1.41 17.78 -15.51
CA VAL A 431 -1.15 19.16 -15.09
C VAL A 431 -0.31 19.14 -13.82
N ARG A 432 0.75 19.96 -13.72
CA ARG A 432 1.49 20.09 -12.45
C ARG A 432 0.78 21.10 -11.54
N THR A 433 0.23 20.60 -10.44
CA THR A 433 -0.51 21.43 -9.47
C THR A 433 0.38 22.04 -8.40
N ARG A 434 1.50 21.37 -8.05
CA ARG A 434 2.48 21.90 -7.09
C ARG A 434 3.88 21.57 -7.54
N VAL A 435 4.76 22.56 -7.44
CA VAL A 435 6.20 22.39 -7.68
C VAL A 435 6.82 21.72 -6.45
N ALA A 436 7.79 20.84 -6.66
CA ALA A 436 8.58 20.25 -5.59
C ALA A 436 9.20 21.35 -4.69
N GLN A 437 9.06 21.21 -3.37
CA GLN A 437 9.59 22.17 -2.39
C GLN A 437 10.14 21.45 -1.16
N GLY A 438 11.40 21.69 -0.84
CA GLY A 438 12.07 21.06 0.30
C GLY A 438 12.06 19.53 0.19
N ARG A 439 11.28 18.87 1.06
CA ARG A 439 11.10 17.41 1.08
C ARG A 439 9.92 16.94 0.23
N GLU A 440 9.06 17.86 -0.19
CA GLU A 440 7.85 17.54 -0.94
C GLU A 440 8.16 17.37 -2.45
N PRO A 441 7.60 16.32 -3.09
CA PRO A 441 7.75 16.12 -4.53
C PRO A 441 6.87 17.09 -5.34
N ASP A 442 7.02 17.06 -6.68
CA ASP A 442 6.04 17.65 -7.58
C ASP A 442 4.69 16.92 -7.42
N TYR A 443 3.60 17.67 -7.46
CA TYR A 443 2.24 17.12 -7.49
C TYR A 443 1.65 17.28 -8.87
N TYR A 444 1.04 16.20 -9.34
CA TYR A 444 0.43 16.12 -10.66
C TYR A 444 -1.05 15.79 -10.52
N ALA A 445 -1.89 16.53 -11.23
CA ALA A 445 -3.28 16.18 -11.49
C ALA A 445 -3.37 15.39 -12.79
N LEU A 446 -4.03 14.23 -12.73
CA LEU A 446 -4.29 13.34 -13.86
C LEU A 446 -5.59 13.81 -14.52
N THR A 447 -5.49 14.88 -15.30
CA THR A 447 -6.63 15.56 -15.91
C THR A 447 -7.19 14.76 -17.08
N ARG A 448 -8.45 15.01 -17.41
CA ARG A 448 -9.12 14.48 -18.61
C ARG A 448 -9.41 15.60 -19.61
N GLN A 449 -8.51 16.57 -19.71
CA GLN A 449 -8.56 17.54 -20.79
C GLN A 449 -8.32 16.78 -22.11
N ASN A 450 -9.10 17.07 -23.15
CA ASN A 450 -9.00 16.40 -24.45
C ASN A 450 -9.33 14.88 -24.39
N VAL A 451 -10.57 14.56 -23.98
CA VAL A 451 -11.06 13.18 -23.97
C VAL A 451 -11.19 12.67 -25.40
N LEU A 452 -10.37 11.68 -25.75
CA LEU A 452 -10.47 10.97 -27.01
C LEU A 452 -11.54 9.89 -26.95
N HIS A 453 -12.19 9.64 -28.08
CA HIS A 453 -13.12 8.52 -28.18
C HIS A 453 -12.35 7.20 -28.09
N ILE A 454 -12.45 6.55 -26.94
CA ILE A 454 -11.81 5.27 -26.66
C ILE A 454 -12.89 4.24 -26.37
N PRO A 455 -12.93 3.11 -27.11
CA PRO A 455 -13.99 2.14 -26.92
C PRO A 455 -13.90 1.53 -25.52
N GLU A 456 -15.05 1.25 -24.89
CA GLU A 456 -15.12 0.70 -23.52
C GLU A 456 -14.30 -0.59 -23.36
N ARG A 457 -14.26 -1.42 -24.40
CA ARG A 457 -13.39 -2.61 -24.42
C ARG A 457 -11.92 -2.24 -24.21
N ALA A 458 -11.43 -1.14 -24.77
CA ALA A 458 -10.03 -0.74 -24.63
C ALA A 458 -9.72 -0.33 -23.19
N VAL A 459 -10.60 0.45 -22.56
CA VAL A 459 -10.54 0.81 -21.13
C VAL A 459 -10.63 -0.42 -20.24
N ALA A 460 -11.53 -1.36 -20.57
CA ALA A 460 -11.77 -2.57 -19.80
C ALA A 460 -10.47 -3.35 -19.55
N VAL A 461 -9.61 -3.46 -20.57
CA VAL A 461 -8.36 -4.24 -20.55
C VAL A 461 -7.10 -3.39 -20.37
N THR A 462 -7.22 -2.09 -20.10
CA THR A 462 -6.10 -1.26 -19.63
C THR A 462 -5.68 -1.71 -18.23
N ARG A 463 -4.36 -1.81 -17.98
CA ARG A 463 -3.81 -2.26 -16.71
C ARG A 463 -3.06 -1.11 -16.04
N VAL A 464 -3.41 -0.82 -14.80
CA VAL A 464 -2.72 0.18 -13.97
C VAL A 464 -1.77 -0.55 -13.02
N GLU A 465 -0.53 -0.73 -13.46
CA GLU A 465 0.54 -1.41 -12.72
C GLU A 465 1.91 -0.85 -13.13
N ASP A 466 2.98 -1.11 -12.37
CA ASP A 466 4.32 -0.67 -12.78
C ASP A 466 4.78 -1.36 -14.07
N VAL A 467 5.62 -0.67 -14.84
CA VAL A 467 6.16 -1.19 -16.09
C VAL A 467 7.27 -2.20 -15.79
N HIS A 468 7.17 -3.37 -16.40
CA HIS A 468 8.08 -4.48 -16.14
C HIS A 468 9.55 -4.14 -16.46
N LEU A 469 10.48 -4.57 -15.61
CA LEU A 469 11.91 -4.21 -15.74
C LEU A 469 12.57 -4.75 -17.01
N ALA A 470 12.13 -5.91 -17.49
CA ALA A 470 12.61 -6.54 -18.73
C ALA A 470 12.61 -5.59 -19.94
N TRP A 471 11.73 -4.59 -19.98
CA TRP A 471 11.71 -3.58 -21.05
C TRP A 471 12.97 -2.71 -21.11
N LYS A 472 13.77 -2.68 -20.03
CA LYS A 472 15.10 -2.06 -20.04
C LYS A 472 16.09 -2.78 -20.97
N VAL A 473 15.95 -4.09 -21.11
CA VAL A 473 16.82 -4.93 -21.95
C VAL A 473 16.20 -5.13 -23.32
N VAL A 474 14.93 -5.53 -23.37
CA VAL A 474 14.22 -5.81 -24.62
C VAL A 474 13.98 -4.52 -25.41
N GLY A 475 13.66 -3.42 -24.72
CA GLY A 475 13.37 -2.12 -25.31
C GLY A 475 11.89 -1.75 -25.20
N HIS A 476 11.62 -0.54 -24.68
CA HIS A 476 10.25 -0.04 -24.45
C HIS A 476 9.40 0.06 -25.71
N ARG A 477 10.01 0.27 -26.89
CA ARG A 477 9.29 0.32 -28.17
C ARG A 477 8.55 -0.97 -28.53
N HIS A 478 9.03 -2.12 -28.04
CA HIS A 478 8.45 -3.43 -28.36
C HIS A 478 7.29 -3.82 -27.43
N ARG A 479 7.13 -3.09 -26.33
CA ARG A 479 6.17 -3.37 -25.27
C ARG A 479 4.73 -3.40 -25.77
N ARG A 480 4.35 -2.42 -26.58
CA ARG A 480 2.96 -2.27 -27.05
C ARG A 480 2.51 -3.48 -27.88
N VAL A 481 3.35 -3.91 -28.81
CA VAL A 481 3.11 -5.09 -29.66
C VAL A 481 3.01 -6.36 -28.80
N TYR A 482 3.90 -6.54 -27.84
CA TYR A 482 3.83 -7.66 -26.91
C TYR A 482 2.53 -7.68 -26.10
N GLU A 483 2.10 -6.54 -25.56
CA GLU A 483 0.86 -6.45 -24.78
C GLU A 483 -0.39 -6.76 -25.61
N LEU A 484 -0.41 -6.39 -26.90
CA LEU A 484 -1.49 -6.76 -27.81
C LEU A 484 -1.55 -8.27 -28.05
N ILE A 485 -0.41 -8.92 -28.24
CA ILE A 485 -0.33 -10.37 -28.44
C ILE A 485 -0.71 -11.12 -27.16
N VAL A 486 -0.08 -10.78 -26.03
CA VAL A 486 -0.21 -11.55 -24.78
C VAL A 486 -1.46 -11.20 -23.99
N HIS A 487 -1.87 -9.93 -23.96
CA HIS A 487 -3.01 -9.48 -23.14
C HIS A 487 -4.30 -9.27 -23.95
N ARG A 488 -4.19 -8.89 -25.24
CA ARG A 488 -5.37 -8.76 -26.12
C ARG A 488 -5.59 -9.97 -27.03
N ARG A 489 -4.65 -10.94 -27.03
CA ARG A 489 -4.73 -12.19 -27.81
C ARG A 489 -4.86 -11.95 -29.31
N LEU A 490 -4.31 -10.86 -29.81
CA LEU A 490 -4.17 -10.65 -31.25
C LEU A 490 -3.08 -11.58 -31.77
N ASN A 491 -3.41 -12.40 -32.76
CA ASN A 491 -2.55 -13.45 -33.30
C ASN A 491 -2.13 -13.19 -34.75
N THR A 492 -2.77 -12.24 -35.43
CA THR A 492 -2.46 -11.87 -36.81
C THR A 492 -1.52 -10.65 -36.84
N PRO A 493 -0.33 -10.72 -37.48
CA PRO A 493 0.62 -9.61 -37.53
C PRO A 493 0.03 -8.28 -38.05
N SER A 494 -0.78 -8.31 -39.11
CA SER A 494 -1.40 -7.10 -39.67
C SER A 494 -2.34 -6.42 -38.68
N GLU A 495 -3.18 -7.18 -37.98
CA GLU A 495 -4.07 -6.67 -36.94
C GLU A 495 -3.29 -6.12 -35.75
N VAL A 496 -2.22 -6.80 -35.35
CA VAL A 496 -1.32 -6.34 -34.29
C VAL A 496 -0.68 -5.01 -34.66
N PHE A 497 -0.22 -4.84 -35.89
CA PHE A 497 0.42 -3.61 -36.36
C PHE A 497 -0.56 -2.46 -36.46
N ALA A 498 -1.75 -2.71 -37.00
CA ALA A 498 -2.83 -1.73 -37.05
C ALA A 498 -3.22 -1.27 -35.63
N ALA A 499 -3.45 -2.21 -34.71
CA ALA A 499 -3.82 -1.91 -33.32
C ALA A 499 -2.67 -1.26 -32.51
N ALA A 500 -1.42 -1.50 -32.91
CA ALA A 500 -0.25 -0.84 -32.35
C ALA A 500 0.08 0.47 -33.07
N HIS A 501 -0.69 0.91 -34.08
CA HIS A 501 -0.38 2.02 -34.98
C HIS A 501 1.10 2.06 -35.41
N VAL A 502 1.66 0.90 -35.81
CA VAL A 502 3.02 0.81 -36.35
C VAL A 502 2.99 0.38 -37.81
N GLY A 503 3.89 0.93 -38.63
CA GLY A 503 4.06 0.48 -40.00
C GLY A 503 4.58 -0.96 -40.07
N SER A 504 4.28 -1.66 -41.15
CA SER A 504 4.60 -3.09 -41.32
C SER A 504 6.08 -3.41 -41.11
N SER A 505 7.00 -2.59 -41.65
CA SER A 505 8.44 -2.79 -41.48
C SER A 505 8.87 -2.75 -40.01
N SER A 506 8.51 -1.68 -39.29
CA SER A 506 8.76 -1.51 -37.86
C SER A 506 8.09 -2.59 -37.00
N GLY A 507 6.88 -3.00 -37.40
CA GLY A 507 6.13 -4.11 -36.82
C GLY A 507 6.91 -5.42 -36.90
N TYR A 508 7.39 -5.79 -38.09
CA TYR A 508 8.19 -7.01 -38.27
C TYR A 508 9.54 -6.95 -37.55
N THR A 509 10.23 -5.81 -37.52
CA THR A 509 11.42 -5.63 -36.68
C THR A 509 11.11 -5.86 -35.20
N THR A 510 9.95 -5.40 -34.73
CA THR A 510 9.51 -5.64 -33.36
C THR A 510 9.18 -7.10 -33.09
N LEU A 511 8.48 -7.78 -34.00
CA LEU A 511 8.21 -9.22 -33.86
C LEU A 511 9.50 -10.04 -33.84
N ALA A 512 10.48 -9.69 -34.68
CA ALA A 512 11.78 -10.34 -34.67
C ALA A 512 12.48 -10.17 -33.31
N ALA A 513 12.57 -8.94 -32.78
CA ALA A 513 13.18 -8.68 -31.49
C ALA A 513 12.48 -9.42 -30.33
N LEU A 514 11.14 -9.45 -30.32
CA LEU A 514 10.36 -10.17 -29.31
C LEU A 514 10.53 -11.69 -29.43
N ALA A 515 10.63 -12.23 -30.64
CA ALA A 515 10.87 -13.65 -30.88
C ALA A 515 12.29 -14.06 -30.46
N THR A 516 13.31 -13.24 -30.77
CA THR A 516 14.69 -13.45 -30.30
C THR A 516 14.77 -13.45 -28.77
N ALA A 517 14.00 -12.60 -28.10
CA ALA A 517 13.89 -12.60 -26.64
C ALA A 517 13.07 -13.80 -26.08
N GLY A 518 12.49 -14.64 -26.93
CA GLY A 518 11.62 -15.77 -26.57
C GLY A 518 10.26 -15.37 -25.99
N LEU A 519 9.90 -14.07 -26.04
CA LEU A 519 8.65 -13.54 -25.49
C LEU A 519 7.44 -13.89 -26.34
N ILE A 520 7.65 -14.11 -27.64
CA ILE A 520 6.64 -14.57 -28.59
C ILE A 520 7.19 -15.70 -29.45
N THR A 521 6.32 -16.50 -30.02
CA THR A 521 6.62 -17.47 -31.08
C THR A 521 5.93 -17.04 -32.39
N ARG A 522 6.51 -17.46 -33.51
CA ARG A 522 5.99 -17.18 -34.86
C ARG A 522 5.78 -18.52 -35.56
N THR A 523 4.56 -18.81 -36.01
CA THR A 523 4.20 -20.06 -36.70
C THR A 523 3.23 -19.78 -37.83
N HIS A 524 3.56 -20.19 -39.06
CA HIS A 524 2.66 -20.13 -40.23
C HIS A 524 1.84 -18.82 -40.34
N GLY A 525 2.51 -17.67 -40.29
CA GLY A 525 1.84 -16.35 -40.42
C GLY A 525 1.11 -15.84 -39.17
N THR A 526 1.15 -16.59 -38.06
CA THR A 526 0.57 -16.19 -36.77
C THR A 526 1.64 -15.92 -35.71
N VAL A 527 1.27 -15.12 -34.71
CA VAL A 527 2.07 -14.83 -33.52
C VAL A 527 1.36 -15.29 -32.26
N ALA A 528 2.11 -15.86 -31.33
CA ALA A 528 1.58 -16.34 -30.06
C ALA A 528 2.56 -16.03 -28.91
N PRO A 529 2.11 -16.07 -27.64
CA PRO A 529 3.01 -15.98 -26.49
C PRO A 529 4.10 -17.06 -26.54
N GLY A 530 5.34 -16.66 -26.25
CA GLY A 530 6.50 -17.55 -26.28
C GLY A 530 6.77 -18.27 -24.96
N PRO A 531 7.76 -19.16 -24.93
CA PRO A 531 8.12 -19.94 -23.74
C PRO A 531 8.82 -19.11 -22.66
N THR A 532 9.40 -17.97 -23.02
CA THR A 532 10.11 -17.09 -22.10
C THR A 532 9.18 -16.02 -21.55
N SER A 533 9.21 -15.85 -20.23
CA SER A 533 8.49 -14.80 -19.52
C SER A 533 9.37 -13.56 -19.31
N LEU A 534 8.74 -12.40 -19.17
CA LEU A 534 9.44 -11.18 -18.78
C LEU A 534 10.23 -11.33 -17.47
N ASP A 535 9.73 -12.14 -16.51
CA ASP A 535 10.41 -12.41 -15.23
C ASP A 535 11.71 -13.20 -15.44
N GLN A 536 11.71 -14.18 -16.34
CA GLN A 536 12.93 -14.93 -16.70
C GLN A 536 13.98 -14.02 -17.32
N ILE A 537 13.59 -13.09 -18.19
CA ILE A 537 14.50 -12.07 -18.74
C ILE A 537 15.03 -11.18 -17.60
N ALA A 538 14.15 -10.71 -16.71
CA ALA A 538 14.58 -9.87 -15.60
C ALA A 538 15.55 -10.58 -14.65
N ALA A 539 15.35 -11.87 -14.39
CA ALA A 539 16.24 -12.70 -13.60
C ALA A 539 17.59 -12.93 -14.30
N ALA A 540 17.57 -13.33 -15.58
CA ALA A 540 18.77 -13.58 -16.38
C ALA A 540 19.70 -12.35 -16.45
N HIS A 541 19.12 -11.15 -16.54
CA HIS A 541 19.86 -9.89 -16.59
C HIS A 541 20.01 -9.20 -15.22
N ARG A 542 19.67 -9.88 -14.12
CA ARG A 542 19.76 -9.35 -12.74
C ARG A 542 19.11 -7.96 -12.58
N LEU A 543 17.99 -7.72 -13.26
CA LEU A 543 17.36 -6.39 -13.29
C LEU A 543 16.77 -5.97 -11.95
N ASN A 544 16.47 -6.94 -11.09
CA ASN A 544 16.07 -6.68 -9.70
C ASN A 544 17.22 -6.08 -8.88
N GLU A 545 18.46 -6.53 -9.09
CA GLU A 545 19.66 -5.97 -8.47
C GLU A 545 19.92 -4.57 -9.00
N LEU A 546 19.84 -4.38 -10.33
CA LEU A 546 19.99 -3.06 -10.96
C LEU A 546 18.97 -2.05 -10.41
N ARG A 547 17.70 -2.47 -10.28
CA ARG A 547 16.64 -1.67 -9.66
C ARG A 547 16.98 -1.33 -8.21
N ALA A 548 17.42 -2.31 -7.42
CA ALA A 548 17.80 -2.10 -6.03
C ALA A 548 18.96 -1.10 -5.89
N THR A 549 20.00 -1.23 -6.72
CA THR A 549 21.14 -0.31 -6.76
C THR A 549 20.71 1.12 -7.11
N ARG A 550 19.84 1.30 -8.11
CA ARG A 550 19.31 2.62 -8.47
C ARG A 550 18.48 3.24 -7.33
N ILE A 551 17.60 2.46 -6.70
CA ILE A 551 16.82 2.91 -5.55
C ILE A 551 17.74 3.32 -4.39
N ALA A 552 18.76 2.50 -4.09
CA ALA A 552 19.72 2.80 -3.03
C ALA A 552 20.49 4.10 -3.32
N ARG A 553 20.91 4.32 -4.57
CA ARG A 553 21.51 5.58 -5.00
C ARG A 553 20.57 6.77 -4.77
N HIS A 554 19.29 6.65 -5.16
CA HIS A 554 18.29 7.71 -4.94
C HIS A 554 18.00 7.97 -3.47
N GLN A 555 18.04 6.94 -2.63
CA GLN A 555 17.87 7.08 -1.19
C GLN A 555 19.04 7.84 -0.58
N ARG A 556 20.29 7.51 -0.93
CA ARG A 556 21.47 8.26 -0.49
C ARG A 556 21.41 9.73 -0.89
N GLN A 557 21.18 10.00 -2.18
CA GLN A 557 21.06 11.37 -2.68
C GLN A 557 19.92 12.16 -2.02
N ARG A 558 18.83 11.50 -1.62
CA ARG A 558 17.75 12.14 -0.85
C ARG A 558 18.16 12.43 0.59
N ALA A 559 18.87 11.51 1.24
CA ALA A 559 19.40 11.73 2.58
C ALA A 559 20.37 12.91 2.61
N ASP A 560 21.30 12.99 1.65
CA ASP A 560 22.25 14.09 1.51
C ASP A 560 21.52 15.44 1.32
N TRP A 561 20.48 15.46 0.47
CA TRP A 561 19.63 16.62 0.27
C TRP A 561 18.86 17.02 1.53
N HIS A 562 18.30 16.07 2.27
CA HIS A 562 17.56 16.36 3.51
C HIS A 562 18.47 16.89 4.61
N ALA A 563 19.67 16.31 4.77
CA ALA A 563 20.66 16.81 5.72
C ALA A 563 21.08 18.25 5.37
N TRP A 564 21.29 18.53 4.08
CA TRP A 564 21.57 19.90 3.61
C TRP A 564 20.43 20.88 3.92
N LEU A 565 19.17 20.45 3.76
CA LEU A 565 18.01 21.28 4.12
C LEU A 565 17.94 21.56 5.64
N GLU A 566 18.20 20.56 6.47
CA GLU A 566 18.21 20.70 7.95
C GLU A 566 19.25 21.70 8.40
N ILE A 567 20.50 21.58 7.93
CA ILE A 567 21.59 22.52 8.25
C ILE A 567 21.18 23.96 7.89
N ARG A 568 20.52 24.15 6.76
CA ARG A 568 20.12 25.48 6.30
C ARG A 568 18.92 26.03 7.08
N GLU A 569 17.99 25.17 7.48
CA GLU A 569 16.87 25.55 8.34
C GLU A 569 17.34 25.91 9.75
N GLU A 570 18.28 25.15 10.32
CA GLU A 570 18.96 25.47 11.58
C GLU A 570 19.71 26.80 11.49
N ALA A 571 20.46 27.05 10.42
CA ALA A 571 21.16 28.31 10.21
C ALA A 571 20.20 29.51 10.12
N ARG A 572 19.08 29.38 9.39
CA ARG A 572 18.04 30.42 9.33
C ARG A 572 17.38 30.64 10.69
N ASN A 573 17.04 29.57 11.40
CA ASN A 573 16.44 29.67 12.72
C ASN A 573 17.40 30.30 13.73
N HIS A 574 18.69 29.98 13.65
CA HIS A 574 19.73 30.57 14.48
C HIS A 574 19.96 32.06 14.15
N ALA A 575 19.97 32.45 12.87
CA ALA A 575 20.02 33.85 12.45
C ALA A 575 18.77 34.63 12.91
N ARG A 576 17.57 34.04 12.81
CA ARG A 576 16.33 34.63 13.30
C ARG A 576 16.33 34.81 14.81
N ARG A 577 16.86 33.83 15.56
CA ARG A 577 17.05 33.93 17.02
C ARG A 577 18.08 34.99 17.40
N ARG A 578 19.16 35.14 16.63
CA ARG A 578 20.13 36.23 16.82
C ARG A 578 19.51 37.60 16.52
N GLY A 579 18.82 37.77 15.40
CA GLY A 579 18.10 39.02 15.09
C GLY A 579 17.07 39.39 16.16
N ALA A 580 16.27 38.43 16.63
CA ALA A 580 15.33 38.64 17.73
C ALA A 580 16.01 38.93 19.09
N ALA A 581 17.27 38.51 19.28
CA ALA A 581 18.06 38.86 20.46
C ALA A 581 18.69 40.26 20.38
N PHE A 582 18.82 40.83 19.17
CA PHE A 582 19.26 42.21 18.97
C PHE A 582 18.09 43.22 18.92
N ASP A 583 16.86 42.78 18.64
CA ASP A 583 15.66 43.64 18.55
C ASP A 583 14.82 43.76 19.83
N VAL A 584 15.29 43.25 20.99
CA VAL A 584 14.64 43.51 22.29
C VAL A 584 15.68 43.84 23.37
N ILE A 585 16.40 44.93 23.16
CA ILE A 585 16.64 45.90 24.23
C ILE A 585 15.97 47.19 23.76
N ALA A 586 14.64 47.17 23.62
CA ALA A 586 13.92 48.38 23.93
C ALA A 586 14.00 48.47 25.45
N GLU A 587 14.85 49.37 25.96
CA GLU A 587 14.65 49.88 27.32
C GLU A 587 13.16 50.16 27.44
N VAL A 588 12.49 49.45 28.36
CA VAL A 588 11.14 49.82 28.75
C VAL A 588 11.28 51.26 29.20
N PRO A 589 10.64 52.24 28.51
CA PRO A 589 10.72 53.63 28.95
C PRO A 589 10.28 53.66 30.41
N ASP A 590 11.02 54.39 31.24
CA ASP A 590 10.61 54.57 32.63
C ASP A 590 9.15 55.07 32.64
N GLU A 591 8.39 54.74 33.68
CA GLU A 591 6.99 55.17 33.79
C GLU A 591 6.87 56.71 33.68
N SER A 592 7.94 57.44 34.03
CA SER A 592 8.12 58.87 33.78
C SER A 592 8.14 59.23 32.29
N ASP A 593 8.94 58.54 31.47
CA ASP A 593 9.06 58.79 30.03
C ASP A 593 7.75 58.47 29.29
N ARG A 594 7.03 57.45 29.77
CA ARG A 594 5.71 57.08 29.24
C ARG A 594 4.66 58.17 29.49
N GLN A 595 4.71 58.81 30.66
CA GLN A 595 3.82 59.93 31.01
C GLN A 595 4.16 61.19 30.22
N GLU A 596 5.45 61.51 30.04
CA GLU A 596 5.88 62.64 29.19
C GLU A 596 5.49 62.44 27.72
N TYR A 597 5.68 61.23 27.18
CA TYR A 597 5.27 60.90 25.82
C TYR A 597 3.75 61.03 25.64
N LEU A 598 2.95 60.49 26.58
CA LEU A 598 1.50 60.62 26.53
C LEU A 598 1.05 62.08 26.66
N ALA A 599 1.69 62.87 27.52
CA ALA A 599 1.41 64.30 27.64
C ALA A 599 1.76 65.07 26.35
N ALA A 600 2.87 64.75 25.70
CA ALA A 600 3.29 65.39 24.44
C ALA A 600 2.35 65.02 23.26
N VAL A 601 1.94 63.76 23.16
CA VAL A 601 1.03 63.28 22.11
C VAL A 601 -0.38 63.82 22.30
N LEU A 602 -0.87 63.91 23.55
CA LEU A 602 -2.18 64.48 23.84
C LEU A 602 -2.20 66.02 23.71
N ALA A 603 -1.06 66.69 23.85
CA ALA A 603 -0.95 68.15 23.68
C ALA A 603 -1.09 68.60 22.22
N THR A 604 -0.76 67.74 21.25
CA THR A 604 -0.78 68.09 19.82
C THR A 604 -2.03 67.63 19.06
N GLY A 605 -2.90 66.83 19.70
CA GLY A 605 -4.10 66.28 19.07
C GLY A 605 -3.78 65.34 17.90
N PRO A 606 -4.77 64.58 17.38
CA PRO A 606 -4.55 63.72 16.23
C PRO A 606 -4.11 64.54 15.01
N PRO A 607 -3.18 64.02 14.17
CA PRO A 607 -2.72 64.72 12.98
C PRO A 607 -3.90 65.05 12.07
N THR A 608 -3.89 66.23 11.45
CA THR A 608 -4.91 66.61 10.47
C THR A 608 -4.87 65.63 9.29
N VAL A 609 -6.02 65.39 8.64
CA VAL A 609 -6.21 64.40 7.55
C VAL A 609 -5.09 64.45 6.48
N ASP A 610 -4.55 65.64 6.17
CA ASP A 610 -3.45 65.80 5.21
C ASP A 610 -2.11 65.19 5.66
N GLN A 611 -1.82 65.16 6.96
CA GLN A 611 -0.62 64.54 7.52
C GLN A 611 -0.73 63.01 7.55
N GLU A 612 -1.94 62.49 7.78
CA GLU A 612 -2.22 61.06 7.72
C GLU A 612 -2.04 60.51 6.30
N GLN A 613 -2.56 61.23 5.30
CA GLN A 613 -2.38 60.88 3.88
C GLN A 613 -0.90 60.82 3.49
N ARG A 614 -0.11 61.81 3.97
CA ARG A 614 1.32 61.87 3.69
C ARG A 614 2.13 60.77 4.37
N ALA A 615 1.69 60.31 5.55
CA ALA A 615 2.28 59.16 6.23
C ALA A 615 1.97 57.83 5.51
N ILE A 616 0.75 57.70 4.97
CA ILE A 616 0.34 56.53 4.16
C ILE A 616 1.15 56.45 2.86
N GLU A 617 1.38 57.58 2.20
CA GLU A 617 2.24 57.67 1.01
C GLU A 617 3.68 57.25 1.30
N LEU A 618 4.26 57.73 2.41
CA LEU A 618 5.60 57.34 2.86
C LEU A 618 5.74 55.83 3.13
N LEU A 619 4.72 55.20 3.72
CA LEU A 619 4.69 53.76 3.97
C LEU A 619 4.57 52.95 2.68
N SER A 620 3.83 53.46 1.70
CA SER A 620 3.76 52.87 0.36
C SER A 620 5.11 52.93 -0.35
N ASP A 621 5.79 54.08 -0.29
CA ASP A 621 7.04 54.33 -1.01
C ASP A 621 8.26 53.62 -0.38
N LEU A 622 8.39 53.64 0.95
CA LEU A 622 9.56 53.08 1.63
C LEU A 622 9.46 51.58 1.90
N LEU A 623 8.25 51.09 2.17
CA LEU A 623 8.02 49.71 2.62
C LEU A 623 7.20 48.88 1.64
N GLY A 624 6.81 49.46 0.49
CA GLY A 624 6.03 48.77 -0.54
C GLY A 624 4.62 48.39 -0.07
N ALA A 625 4.09 49.08 0.94
CA ALA A 625 2.78 48.80 1.49
C ALA A 625 1.68 49.09 0.45
N LYS A 626 0.65 48.24 0.39
CA LYS A 626 -0.53 48.46 -0.47
C LYS A 626 -1.77 48.56 0.40
N LEU A 627 -2.56 49.62 0.22
CA LEU A 627 -3.85 49.77 0.88
C LEU A 627 -4.81 48.68 0.39
N VAL A 628 -5.35 47.91 1.33
CA VAL A 628 -6.36 46.90 1.06
C VAL A 628 -7.70 47.44 1.51
N PHE A 629 -8.52 47.90 0.57
CA PHE A 629 -9.90 48.26 0.86
C PHE A 629 -10.74 46.99 0.98
N SER A 630 -11.23 46.70 2.17
CA SER A 630 -12.28 45.71 2.37
C SER A 630 -13.60 46.32 1.92
N ALA A 631 -14.15 45.86 0.78
CA ALA A 631 -15.54 46.14 0.44
C ALA A 631 -16.44 45.51 1.53
N ARG A 632 -17.28 46.34 2.16
CA ARG A 632 -18.43 45.90 2.94
C ARG A 632 -19.66 45.91 2.05
#